data_AF-A0A5N6LQI1-F1
#
_entry.id   AF-A0A5N6LQI1-F1
#
_cell.length_a   1.000
_cell.length_b   1.000
_cell.length_c   1.000
_cell.angle_alpha   90.00
_cell.angle_beta   90.00
_cell.angle_gamma   90.00
#
_symmetry.space_group_name_H-M   'P 1'
#
loop_
_entity.id
_entity.type
_entity.pdbx_description
1 polymer ?
#
loop_
_entity_poly.entity_id
_entity_poly.type
_entity_poly.pdbx_seq_one_letter_code
_entity_poly.pdbx_strand_id
1 'polypeptide(L)'
;MKEIDANPLFLKSLNHISLQCHSVQESVDFYTKILGFVQVKRPGYLDFDGAWLFSYGIGIHLIQSEEPDDVPKKSEINTKDNHISFQCESIGAVEKKLKEMAIDYKRQRVKEGEIHVDQLFFHDPNGFMIEICNCDILPVIPIAGDMIRSCSRLHVPTTEPAILLFIDNPVSDSHQHTSQNDLFGQVIKDCDGHAHQLQALLRKMQEEGSSNQTSKNADHFGALIHHLSLVRNKRCLMAYVYNRAEVIQSLGWTIKHDTDLPDAIEKKLSDSENEYFKKHYKNLQSYMTDLDLDLAVDMVPPKDPYIKVRVLEELGDGIVLGDQVANLPMHAILFVKRIDAESYISQGKMEELTS
;
A
#
# COMPACT_ATOMS: atom_id res chain seq x y z
N MET A 1 10.09 26.72 -11.47
CA MET A 1 9.44 25.64 -10.68
C MET A 1 10.52 24.61 -10.45
N LYS A 2 10.90 24.30 -9.19
CA LYS A 2 11.91 23.28 -8.92
C LYS A 2 11.40 21.95 -9.48
N GLU A 3 12.21 21.24 -10.26
CA GLU A 3 11.96 19.85 -10.60
C GLU A 3 11.63 19.11 -9.29
N ILE A 4 10.48 18.44 -9.23
CA ILE A 4 10.21 17.49 -8.15
C ILE A 4 11.18 16.36 -8.41
N ASP A 5 12.35 16.43 -7.78
CA ASP A 5 13.39 15.41 -7.92
C ASP A 5 12.77 14.05 -7.62
N ALA A 6 12.65 13.23 -8.68
CA ALA A 6 12.32 11.83 -8.53
C ALA A 6 13.31 11.21 -7.53
N ASN A 7 12.85 10.28 -6.67
CA ASN A 7 13.67 9.55 -5.69
C ASN A 7 15.01 9.16 -6.34
N PRO A 8 16.10 9.86 -6.00
CA PRO A 8 17.32 9.83 -6.81
C PRO A 8 18.00 8.46 -6.75
N LEU A 9 17.66 7.68 -5.72
CA LEU A 9 18.23 6.37 -5.45
C LEU A 9 17.25 5.23 -5.75
N PHE A 10 16.04 5.53 -6.25
CA PHE A 10 15.00 4.54 -6.57
C PHE A 10 14.70 3.56 -5.41
N LEU A 11 14.91 3.99 -4.17
CA LEU A 11 14.68 3.20 -2.96
C LEU A 11 13.19 2.85 -2.80
N LYS A 12 12.90 1.59 -2.47
CA LYS A 12 11.52 1.10 -2.33
C LYS A 12 10.99 1.07 -0.90
N SER A 13 11.86 0.74 0.07
CA SER A 13 11.48 0.45 1.46
C SER A 13 12.73 0.29 2.34
N LEU A 14 12.55 0.44 3.66
CA LEU A 14 13.57 0.02 4.64
C LEU A 14 13.75 -1.50 4.55
N ASN A 15 14.99 -1.95 4.33
CA ASN A 15 15.26 -3.38 4.18
C ASN A 15 15.42 -4.10 5.52
N HIS A 16 16.39 -3.62 6.31
CA HIS A 16 16.71 -4.12 7.62
C HIS A 16 17.42 -3.03 8.43
N ILE A 17 17.50 -3.22 9.74
CA ILE A 17 18.41 -2.50 10.62
C ILE A 17 19.48 -3.46 11.12
N SER A 18 20.66 -2.93 11.46
CA SER A 18 21.73 -3.71 12.08
C SER A 18 21.99 -3.19 13.48
N LEU A 19 22.07 -4.11 14.44
CA LEU A 19 22.30 -3.80 15.85
C LEU A 19 23.45 -4.66 16.36
N GLN A 20 24.42 -4.01 17.00
CA GLN A 20 25.44 -4.72 17.76
C GLN A 20 24.91 -5.10 19.13
N CYS A 21 25.27 -6.28 19.61
CA CYS A 21 24.82 -6.77 20.90
C CYS A 21 25.94 -7.45 21.70
N HIS A 22 25.77 -7.42 23.03
CA HIS A 22 26.62 -8.14 23.97
C HIS A 22 26.38 -9.65 23.94
N SER A 23 25.18 -10.08 23.59
CA SER A 23 24.77 -11.48 23.54
C SER A 23 23.73 -11.65 22.45
N VAL A 24 24.09 -12.37 21.39
CA VAL A 24 23.17 -12.73 20.30
C VAL A 24 21.98 -13.50 20.86
N GLN A 25 22.20 -14.42 21.81
CA GLN A 25 21.11 -15.23 22.37
C GLN A 25 20.10 -14.38 23.16
N GLU A 26 20.57 -13.46 24.00
CA GLU A 26 19.67 -12.59 24.78
C GLU A 26 18.87 -11.65 23.86
N SER A 27 19.53 -11.13 22.83
CA SER A 27 18.90 -10.28 21.83
C SER A 27 17.87 -11.05 21.01
N VAL A 28 18.21 -12.26 20.52
CA VAL A 28 17.26 -13.15 19.82
C VAL A 28 16.05 -13.45 20.70
N ASP A 29 16.27 -13.81 21.97
CA ASP A 29 15.19 -14.07 22.92
C ASP A 29 14.28 -12.86 23.09
N PHE A 30 14.84 -11.67 23.25
CA PHE A 30 14.07 -10.44 23.37
C PHE A 30 13.26 -10.15 22.11
N TYR A 31 13.91 -10.08 20.94
CA TYR A 31 13.24 -9.71 19.70
C TYR A 31 12.19 -10.74 19.26
N THR A 32 12.39 -12.03 19.58
CA THR A 32 11.41 -13.07 19.26
C THR A 32 10.26 -13.14 20.28
N LYS A 33 10.54 -13.14 21.58
CA LYS A 33 9.53 -13.35 22.64
C LYS A 33 8.78 -12.08 23.02
N ILE A 34 9.44 -10.91 22.95
CA ILE A 34 8.85 -9.61 23.31
C ILE A 34 8.27 -8.94 22.07
N LEU A 35 9.08 -8.80 21.02
CA LEU A 35 8.72 -8.07 19.81
C LEU A 35 8.18 -8.96 18.69
N GLY A 36 8.07 -10.27 18.86
CA GLY A 36 7.41 -11.15 17.90
C GLY A 36 8.13 -11.34 16.56
N PHE A 37 9.45 -11.11 16.51
CA PHE A 37 10.25 -11.42 15.34
C PHE A 37 10.45 -12.93 15.15
N VAL A 38 10.70 -13.37 13.92
CA VAL A 38 11.03 -14.75 13.60
C VAL A 38 12.49 -14.84 13.16
N GLN A 39 13.26 -15.75 13.75
CA GLN A 39 14.63 -16.00 13.32
C GLN A 39 14.63 -16.70 11.96
N VAL A 40 15.42 -16.19 11.01
CA VAL A 40 15.52 -16.71 9.64
C VAL A 40 16.93 -17.22 9.34
N LYS A 41 17.05 -18.04 8.29
CA LYS A 41 18.32 -18.65 7.90
C LYS A 41 19.35 -17.59 7.54
N ARG A 42 20.48 -17.60 8.25
CA ARG A 42 21.64 -16.76 7.96
C ARG A 42 22.45 -17.32 6.78
N PRO A 43 22.96 -16.48 5.87
CA PRO A 43 23.93 -16.92 4.86
C PRO A 43 25.19 -17.50 5.52
N GLY A 44 25.61 -18.69 5.09
CA GLY A 44 26.65 -19.47 5.78
C GLY A 44 28.09 -18.98 5.60
N TYR A 45 28.32 -17.93 4.81
CA TYR A 45 29.67 -17.41 4.52
C TYR A 45 30.12 -16.29 5.48
N LEU A 46 29.28 -15.89 6.42
CA LEU A 46 29.58 -14.82 7.37
C LEU A 46 30.27 -15.40 8.62
N ASP A 47 31.53 -15.03 8.83
CA ASP A 47 32.43 -15.60 9.87
C ASP A 47 32.41 -14.78 11.17
N PHE A 48 31.22 -14.53 11.70
CA PHE A 48 31.02 -13.87 12.99
C PHE A 48 29.75 -14.40 13.66
N ASP A 49 29.66 -14.26 14.99
CA ASP A 49 28.44 -14.63 15.72
C ASP A 49 27.34 -13.60 15.48
N GLY A 50 26.19 -14.05 14.99
CA GLY A 50 25.09 -13.16 14.65
C GLY A 50 23.81 -13.89 14.28
N ALA A 51 22.71 -13.13 14.22
CA ALA A 51 21.40 -13.66 13.88
C ALA A 51 20.67 -12.73 12.90
N TRP A 52 19.86 -13.33 12.04
CA TRP A 52 18.90 -12.61 11.21
C TRP A 52 17.50 -12.89 11.71
N LEU A 53 16.75 -11.83 11.97
CA LEU A 53 15.36 -11.86 12.38
C LEU A 53 14.51 -11.12 11.36
N PHE A 54 13.26 -11.53 11.17
CA PHE A 54 12.34 -10.89 10.23
C PHE A 54 10.92 -10.89 10.76
N SER A 55 10.27 -9.73 10.72
CA SER A 55 8.83 -9.54 10.93
C SER A 55 8.44 -8.13 10.51
N TYR A 56 7.15 -7.83 10.40
CA TYR A 56 6.63 -6.49 10.08
C TYR A 56 7.19 -5.88 8.77
N GLY A 57 7.65 -6.73 7.85
CA GLY A 57 8.26 -6.30 6.59
C GLY A 57 9.69 -5.74 6.73
N ILE A 58 10.34 -5.85 7.89
CA ILE A 58 11.71 -5.39 8.15
C ILE A 58 12.59 -6.53 8.70
N GLY A 59 13.87 -6.51 8.33
CA GLY A 59 14.87 -7.38 8.95
C GLY A 59 15.56 -6.73 10.15
N ILE A 60 15.99 -7.54 11.12
CA ILE A 60 16.96 -7.16 12.15
C ILE A 60 18.18 -8.07 12.01
N HIS A 61 19.33 -7.45 11.77
CA HIS A 61 20.63 -8.13 11.73
C HIS A 61 21.38 -7.88 13.03
N LEU A 62 21.37 -8.88 13.90
CA LEU A 62 22.10 -8.88 15.16
C LEU A 62 23.54 -9.32 14.91
N ILE A 63 24.50 -8.52 15.40
CA ILE A 63 25.94 -8.77 15.29
C ILE A 63 26.52 -8.80 16.70
N GLN A 64 27.13 -9.91 17.09
CA GLN A 64 27.85 -10.02 18.35
C GLN A 64 29.04 -9.04 18.33
N SER A 65 29.16 -8.20 19.36
CA SER A 65 30.35 -7.36 19.53
C SER A 65 31.56 -8.22 19.91
N GLU A 66 32.72 -7.93 19.29
CA GLU A 66 34.03 -8.49 19.66
C GLU A 66 34.51 -7.94 21.01
N GLU A 67 34.11 -6.71 21.34
CA GLU A 67 34.36 -6.05 22.62
C GLU A 67 33.00 -5.76 23.28
N PRO A 68 32.44 -6.70 24.08
CA PRO A 68 31.13 -6.54 24.65
C PRO A 68 31.03 -5.29 25.53
N ASP A 69 32.07 -4.92 26.27
CA ASP A 69 32.00 -3.76 27.18
C ASP A 69 31.81 -2.41 26.46
N ASP A 70 32.08 -2.36 25.15
CA ASP A 70 31.92 -1.16 24.31
C ASP A 70 30.48 -0.94 23.82
N VAL A 71 29.61 -1.95 23.93
CA VAL A 71 28.20 -1.77 23.57
C VAL A 71 27.51 -0.93 24.67
N PRO A 72 26.89 0.22 24.33
CA PRO A 72 26.38 1.16 25.33
C PRO A 72 25.25 0.57 26.18
N LYS A 73 25.50 0.35 27.48
CA LYS A 73 24.43 0.01 28.44
C LYS A 73 23.73 1.26 28.92
N LYS A 74 22.63 1.62 28.27
CA LYS A 74 21.75 2.71 28.72
C LYS A 74 20.73 2.21 29.74
N SER A 75 20.75 2.78 30.93
CA SER A 75 19.78 2.48 31.99
C SER A 75 18.63 3.49 32.04
N GLU A 76 18.87 4.76 31.70
CA GLU A 76 17.83 5.80 31.71
C GLU A 76 17.07 5.85 30.38
N ILE A 77 15.74 5.81 30.44
CA ILE A 77 14.88 5.92 29.26
C ILE A 77 14.78 7.40 28.84
N ASN A 78 15.56 7.76 27.82
CA ASN A 78 15.49 9.05 27.16
C ASN A 78 14.57 8.98 25.92
N THR A 79 13.41 9.63 25.99
CA THR A 79 12.42 9.62 24.88
C THR A 79 12.88 10.38 23.64
N LYS A 80 14.06 11.02 23.68
CA LYS A 80 14.68 11.74 22.56
C LYS A 80 15.84 10.98 21.91
N ASP A 81 16.19 9.79 22.40
CA ASP A 81 17.26 8.99 21.82
C ASP A 81 16.83 8.36 20.48
N ASN A 82 17.83 7.99 19.66
CA ASN A 82 17.60 7.24 18.42
C ASN A 82 16.88 5.92 18.72
N HIS A 83 15.81 5.64 17.99
CA HIS A 83 14.95 4.48 18.23
C HIS A 83 14.43 3.88 16.92
N ILE A 84 13.93 2.65 17.03
CA ILE A 84 12.97 2.10 16.07
C ILE A 84 11.57 2.18 16.66
N SER A 85 10.61 2.57 15.83
CA SER A 85 9.21 2.72 16.22
C SER A 85 8.33 1.65 15.59
N PHE A 86 7.44 1.07 16.38
CA PHE A 86 6.43 0.14 15.91
C PHE A 86 5.03 0.67 16.18
N GLN A 87 4.16 0.47 15.19
CA GLN A 87 2.74 0.70 15.35
C GLN A 87 2.09 -0.47 16.10
N CYS A 88 1.05 -0.19 16.89
CA CYS A 88 0.27 -1.23 17.57
C CYS A 88 -1.23 -0.98 17.47
N GLU A 89 -2.03 -2.03 17.66
CA GLU A 89 -3.50 -1.92 17.68
C GLU A 89 -4.02 -1.25 18.97
N SER A 90 -3.31 -1.42 20.09
CA SER A 90 -3.71 -0.89 21.38
C SER A 90 -2.50 -0.63 22.29
N ILE A 91 -2.21 0.66 22.51
CA ILE A 91 -1.17 1.08 23.45
C ILE A 91 -1.44 0.54 24.86
N GLY A 92 -2.71 0.53 25.29
CA GLY A 92 -3.08 0.02 26.61
C GLY A 92 -2.79 -1.48 26.78
N ALA A 93 -2.99 -2.28 25.73
CA ALA A 93 -2.66 -3.71 25.75
C ALA A 93 -1.15 -3.94 25.82
N VAL A 94 -0.37 -3.16 25.06
CA VAL A 94 1.10 -3.21 25.10
C VAL A 94 1.63 -2.80 26.46
N GLU A 95 1.13 -1.69 27.01
CA GLU A 95 1.51 -1.21 28.35
C GLU A 95 1.26 -2.27 29.43
N LYS A 96 0.10 -2.94 29.37
CA LYS A 96 -0.22 -4.04 30.29
C LYS A 96 0.79 -5.19 30.16
N LYS A 97 1.18 -5.55 28.94
CA LYS A 97 2.17 -6.61 28.70
C LYS A 97 3.56 -6.24 29.20
N LEU A 98 4.02 -5.01 28.98
CA LEU A 98 5.30 -4.55 29.51
C LEU A 98 5.34 -4.65 31.05
N LYS A 99 4.25 -4.26 31.73
CA LYS A 99 4.10 -4.45 33.18
C LYS A 99 4.16 -5.91 33.61
N GLU A 100 3.42 -6.79 32.93
CA GLU A 100 3.41 -8.25 33.22
C GLU A 100 4.81 -8.88 33.07
N MET A 101 5.62 -8.34 32.16
CA MET A 101 6.97 -8.82 31.87
C MET A 101 8.06 -8.11 32.70
N ALA A 102 7.67 -7.19 33.58
CA ALA A 102 8.57 -6.36 34.37
C ALA A 102 9.62 -5.61 33.52
N ILE A 103 9.21 -5.14 32.33
CA ILE A 103 10.04 -4.30 31.47
C ILE A 103 9.79 -2.84 31.86
N ASP A 104 10.86 -2.13 32.24
CA ASP A 104 10.79 -0.70 32.51
C ASP A 104 10.46 0.07 31.23
N TYR A 105 9.49 0.98 31.34
CA TYR A 105 9.04 1.79 30.21
C TYR A 105 8.64 3.20 30.65
N LYS A 106 8.66 4.13 29.71
CA LYS A 106 8.17 5.50 29.89
C LYS A 106 7.02 5.77 28.94
N ARG A 107 5.90 6.22 29.50
CA ARG A 107 4.75 6.67 28.72
C ARG A 107 4.85 8.17 28.46
N GLN A 108 4.57 8.58 27.23
CA GLN A 108 4.47 9.97 26.83
C GLN A 108 3.18 10.16 26.02
N ARG A 109 2.55 11.32 26.17
CA ARG A 109 1.43 11.73 25.34
C ARG A 109 1.76 13.05 24.69
N VAL A 110 1.59 13.11 23.38
CA VAL A 110 1.81 14.31 22.56
C VAL A 110 0.48 14.75 21.96
N LYS A 111 0.31 16.06 21.81
CA LYS A 111 -0.90 16.66 21.26
C LYS A 111 -0.53 17.49 20.02
N GLU A 112 -1.20 17.23 18.92
CA GLU A 112 -1.12 18.00 17.67
C GLU A 112 -2.55 18.39 17.27
N GLY A 113 -2.90 19.67 17.37
CA GLY A 113 -4.29 20.12 17.21
C GLY A 113 -5.23 19.47 18.25
N GLU A 114 -6.25 18.75 17.79
CA GLU A 114 -7.17 17.98 18.64
C GLU A 114 -6.77 16.50 18.79
N ILE A 115 -5.74 16.07 18.06
CA ILE A 115 -5.30 14.67 18.00
C ILE A 115 -4.31 14.40 19.14
N HIS A 116 -4.49 13.25 19.80
CA HIS A 116 -3.63 12.80 20.90
C HIS A 116 -2.91 11.52 20.50
N VAL A 117 -1.58 11.58 20.50
CA VAL A 117 -0.70 10.44 20.24
C VAL A 117 -0.16 9.93 21.57
N ASP A 118 -0.32 8.64 21.82
CA ASP A 118 0.26 7.95 22.96
C ASP A 118 1.51 7.17 22.49
N GLN A 119 2.58 7.29 23.27
CA GLN A 119 3.87 6.66 23.00
C GLN A 119 4.34 5.89 24.24
N LEU A 120 4.93 4.72 24.03
CA LEU A 120 5.64 3.94 25.03
C LEU A 120 7.08 3.76 24.59
N PHE A 121 8.01 4.01 25.50
CA PHE A 121 9.44 3.97 25.27
C PHE A 121 10.09 2.96 26.22
N PHE A 122 10.86 2.01 25.71
CA PHE A 122 11.62 1.04 26.51
C PHE A 122 12.89 0.61 25.77
N HIS A 123 13.80 -0.09 26.46
CA HIS A 123 15.04 -0.56 25.87
C HIS A 123 14.97 -2.03 25.43
N ASP A 124 15.75 -2.36 24.40
CA ASP A 124 16.21 -3.73 24.19
C ASP A 124 17.29 -4.12 25.23
N PRO A 125 17.78 -5.38 25.23
CA PRO A 125 18.82 -5.82 26.17
C PRO A 125 20.14 -5.04 26.09
N ASN A 126 20.39 -4.35 24.97
CA ASN A 126 21.62 -3.60 24.69
C ASN A 126 21.41 -2.08 24.82
N GLY A 127 20.29 -1.62 25.42
CA GLY A 127 20.03 -0.19 25.62
C GLY A 127 19.59 0.56 24.36
N PHE A 128 19.25 -0.13 23.27
CA PHE A 128 18.66 0.48 22.08
C PHE A 128 17.19 0.81 22.35
N MET A 129 16.78 2.03 22.02
CA MET A 129 15.43 2.50 22.29
C MET A 129 14.42 1.91 21.31
N ILE A 130 13.31 1.45 21.87
CA ILE A 130 12.12 0.99 21.15
C ILE A 130 10.97 1.92 21.50
N GLU A 131 10.30 2.42 20.48
CA GLU A 131 9.08 3.19 20.60
C GLU A 131 7.89 2.34 20.14
N ILE A 132 6.79 2.39 20.88
CA ILE A 132 5.48 1.96 20.42
C ILE A 132 4.56 3.17 20.38
N CYS A 133 4.00 3.47 19.21
CA CYS A 133 3.16 4.65 19.03
C CYS A 133 1.91 4.35 18.19
N ASN A 134 0.94 5.25 18.27
CA ASN A 134 -0.21 5.31 17.37
C ASN A 134 -0.11 6.55 16.45
N CYS A 135 1.10 6.90 16.00
CA CYS A 135 1.34 8.09 15.17
C CYS A 135 0.64 8.06 13.81
N ASP A 136 0.13 6.91 13.37
CA ASP A 136 -0.64 6.75 12.13
C ASP A 136 -1.96 7.55 12.11
N ILE A 137 -2.43 7.99 13.28
CA ILE A 137 -3.59 8.89 13.38
C ILE A 137 -3.26 10.32 12.95
N LEU A 138 -1.98 10.69 12.88
CA LEU A 138 -1.57 12.03 12.43
C LEU A 138 -1.57 12.07 10.90
N PRO A 139 -2.14 13.13 10.29
CA PRO A 139 -2.02 13.33 8.86
C PRO A 139 -0.54 13.59 8.52
N VAL A 140 0.03 12.80 7.63
CA VAL A 140 1.41 13.02 7.15
C VAL A 140 1.36 14.08 6.06
N ILE A 141 1.65 15.33 6.44
CA ILE A 141 1.62 16.48 5.54
C ILE A 141 3.07 16.89 5.18
N PRO A 142 3.46 16.82 3.89
CA PRO A 142 4.77 17.26 3.43
C PRO A 142 4.98 18.77 3.65
N ILE A 143 6.14 19.18 4.16
CA ILE A 143 6.46 20.58 4.47
C ILE A 143 6.51 21.46 3.19
N ALA A 144 6.82 20.89 2.02
CA ALA A 144 7.03 21.64 0.78
C ALA A 144 6.08 21.26 -0.39
N GLY A 145 4.96 20.58 -0.11
CA GLY A 145 4.06 20.08 -1.16
C GLY A 145 4.62 18.89 -1.96
N ASP A 146 5.70 18.27 -1.47
CA ASP A 146 6.33 17.09 -2.07
C ASP A 146 5.45 15.84 -1.90
N MET A 147 5.51 14.90 -2.85
CA MET A 147 4.72 13.67 -2.76
C MET A 147 5.37 12.64 -1.81
N ILE A 148 4.62 12.18 -0.80
CA ILE A 148 5.05 11.05 0.04
C ILE A 148 4.91 9.75 -0.75
N ARG A 149 5.99 8.95 -0.79
CA ARG A 149 6.00 7.65 -1.45
C ARG A 149 5.56 6.56 -0.46
N SER A 150 4.59 5.75 -0.87
CA SER A 150 4.17 4.58 -0.10
C SER A 150 5.18 3.43 -0.19
N CYS A 151 5.31 2.66 0.89
CA CYS A 151 6.20 1.51 0.97
C CYS A 151 5.70 0.37 0.05
N SER A 152 6.56 -0.18 -0.79
CA SER A 152 6.17 -1.23 -1.76
C SER A 152 6.05 -2.65 -1.17
N ARG A 153 6.27 -2.84 0.15
CA ARG A 153 6.35 -4.17 0.78
C ARG A 153 4.98 -4.69 1.23
N LEU A 154 4.30 -5.41 0.34
CA LEU A 154 3.38 -6.49 0.70
C LEU A 154 3.99 -7.79 0.17
N HIS A 155 4.68 -8.56 1.03
CA HIS A 155 5.14 -9.91 0.68
C HIS A 155 4.55 -10.89 1.70
N VAL A 156 3.65 -11.75 1.23
CA VAL A 156 2.92 -12.73 2.05
C VAL A 156 3.03 -14.12 1.35
N PRO A 157 3.20 -15.24 2.09
CA PRO A 157 3.48 -16.56 1.50
C PRO A 157 2.44 -17.03 0.47
N THR A 158 2.91 -17.64 -0.62
CA THR A 158 2.26 -17.74 -1.92
C THR A 158 1.28 -18.91 -2.11
N THR A 159 0.46 -19.26 -1.12
CA THR A 159 -0.43 -20.44 -1.25
C THR A 159 -1.92 -20.22 -0.94
N GLU A 160 -2.35 -19.02 -0.55
CA GLU A 160 -3.79 -18.75 -0.33
C GLU A 160 -4.41 -17.91 -1.46
N PRO A 161 -5.64 -18.23 -1.89
CA PRO A 161 -6.35 -17.47 -2.93
C PRO A 161 -6.47 -15.96 -2.64
N ALA A 162 -6.69 -15.59 -1.37
CA ALA A 162 -6.78 -14.18 -0.95
C ALA A 162 -5.45 -13.42 -1.10
N ILE A 163 -4.33 -14.14 -1.08
CA ILE A 163 -2.98 -13.58 -1.26
C ILE A 163 -2.64 -13.47 -2.75
N LEU A 164 -3.04 -14.47 -3.54
CA LEU A 164 -2.83 -14.48 -4.99
C LEU A 164 -3.51 -13.28 -5.68
N LEU A 165 -4.62 -12.76 -5.13
CA LEU A 165 -5.25 -11.52 -5.60
C LEU A 165 -4.28 -10.32 -5.66
N PHE A 166 -3.23 -10.32 -4.83
CA PHE A 166 -2.22 -9.25 -4.79
C PHE A 166 -0.97 -9.56 -5.62
N ILE A 167 -0.64 -10.84 -5.79
CA ILE A 167 0.56 -11.27 -6.53
C ILE A 167 0.32 -11.13 -8.03
N ASP A 168 -0.88 -11.49 -8.49
CA ASP A 168 -1.23 -11.49 -9.91
C ASP A 168 -1.74 -10.13 -10.40
N ASN A 169 -1.62 -9.05 -9.62
CA ASN A 169 -2.07 -7.72 -9.99
C ASN A 169 -1.16 -7.14 -11.11
N PRO A 170 -1.52 -7.23 -12.41
CA PRO A 170 -0.59 -6.92 -13.48
C PRO A 170 -0.94 -5.52 -13.97
N VAL A 171 -0.21 -4.53 -13.47
CA VAL A 171 -0.03 -3.30 -14.25
C VAL A 171 0.93 -3.56 -15.43
N SER A 172 1.49 -4.77 -15.58
CA SER A 172 2.56 -5.00 -16.57
C SER A 172 2.66 -6.36 -17.27
N ASP A 173 1.66 -7.23 -17.32
CA ASP A 173 1.74 -8.40 -18.22
C ASP A 173 0.39 -8.86 -18.78
N SER A 174 0.39 -9.17 -20.07
CA SER A 174 -0.75 -9.09 -20.97
C SER A 174 -1.61 -10.36 -21.08
N HIS A 175 -1.44 -11.40 -20.25
CA HIS A 175 -1.93 -12.76 -20.60
C HIS A 175 -2.71 -13.57 -19.54
N GLN A 176 -3.34 -13.02 -18.49
CA GLN A 176 -3.98 -13.87 -17.45
C GLN A 176 -5.30 -13.35 -16.81
N HIS A 177 -6.16 -12.67 -17.57
CA HIS A 177 -7.37 -12.05 -17.01
C HIS A 177 -8.51 -13.02 -16.63
N THR A 178 -8.59 -14.19 -17.27
CA THR A 178 -9.61 -15.21 -16.93
C THR A 178 -9.40 -15.83 -15.55
N SER A 179 -8.20 -15.70 -14.96
CA SER A 179 -7.85 -16.33 -13.68
C SER A 179 -8.26 -15.51 -12.44
N GLN A 180 -8.51 -14.20 -12.55
CA GLN A 180 -8.63 -13.31 -11.38
C GLN A 180 -10.06 -13.19 -10.84
N ASN A 181 -11.08 -13.15 -11.71
CA ASN A 181 -12.48 -13.18 -11.26
C ASN A 181 -12.80 -14.50 -10.58
N ASP A 182 -12.23 -15.59 -11.09
CA ASP A 182 -12.35 -16.93 -10.51
C ASP A 182 -11.72 -16.98 -9.11
N LEU A 183 -10.58 -16.31 -8.92
CA LEU A 183 -9.90 -16.22 -7.64
C LEU A 183 -10.67 -15.36 -6.62
N PHE A 184 -11.20 -14.22 -7.05
CA PHE A 184 -12.05 -13.37 -6.20
C PHE A 184 -13.29 -14.14 -5.75
N GLY A 185 -13.96 -14.84 -6.67
CA GLY A 185 -15.09 -15.71 -6.37
C GLY A 185 -14.73 -16.84 -5.39
N GLN A 186 -13.54 -17.44 -5.53
CA GLN A 186 -13.07 -18.47 -4.62
C GLN A 186 -12.87 -17.92 -3.19
N VAL A 187 -12.31 -16.73 -3.04
CA VAL A 187 -12.12 -16.10 -1.71
C VAL A 187 -13.46 -15.76 -1.06
N ILE A 188 -14.45 -15.31 -1.84
CA ILE A 188 -15.82 -15.08 -1.33
C ILE A 188 -16.43 -16.40 -0.85
N LYS A 189 -16.29 -17.48 -1.62
CA LYS A 189 -16.76 -18.81 -1.22
C LYS A 189 -16.08 -19.32 0.05
N ASP A 190 -14.79 -19.06 0.21
CA ASP A 190 -14.05 -19.39 1.44
C ASP A 190 -14.56 -18.57 2.63
N CYS A 191 -14.89 -17.28 2.41
CA CYS A 191 -15.54 -16.46 3.43
C CYS A 191 -16.89 -17.03 3.85
N ASP A 192 -17.75 -17.42 2.91
CA ASP A 192 -19.05 -18.03 3.22
C ASP A 192 -18.86 -19.32 4.03
N GLY A 193 -17.88 -20.13 3.66
CA GLY A 193 -17.49 -21.33 4.41
C GLY A 193 -17.09 -21.01 5.85
N HIS A 194 -16.19 -20.04 6.07
CA HIS A 194 -15.79 -19.63 7.42
C HIS A 194 -16.95 -19.01 8.21
N ALA A 195 -17.83 -18.24 7.57
CA ALA A 195 -18.99 -17.65 8.22
C ALA A 195 -19.99 -18.70 8.69
N HIS A 196 -20.27 -19.71 7.86
CA HIS A 196 -21.14 -20.83 8.26
C HIS A 196 -20.56 -21.62 9.44
N GLN A 197 -19.27 -21.95 9.40
CA GLN A 197 -18.62 -22.67 10.51
C GLN A 197 -18.59 -21.83 11.80
N LEU A 198 -18.31 -20.53 11.69
CA LEU A 198 -18.35 -19.61 12.82
C LEU A 198 -19.75 -19.57 13.45
N GLN A 199 -20.80 -19.44 12.64
CA GLN A 199 -22.18 -19.43 13.13
C GLN A 199 -22.55 -20.75 13.82
N ALA A 200 -22.13 -21.89 13.27
CA ALA A 200 -22.39 -23.20 13.86
C ALA A 200 -21.73 -23.33 15.26
N LEU A 201 -20.46 -22.92 15.38
CA LEU A 201 -19.73 -22.91 16.65
C LEU A 201 -20.35 -21.96 17.67
N LEU A 202 -20.76 -20.76 17.25
CA LEU A 202 -21.42 -19.79 18.13
C LEU A 202 -22.75 -20.33 18.67
N ARG A 203 -23.56 -21.01 17.84
CA ARG A 203 -24.81 -21.65 18.29
C ARG A 203 -24.56 -22.77 19.29
N LYS A 204 -23.60 -23.65 18.99
CA LYS A 204 -23.21 -24.75 19.90
C LYS A 204 -22.78 -24.21 21.28
N MET A 205 -21.96 -23.17 21.30
CA MET A 205 -21.52 -22.53 22.55
C MET A 205 -22.67 -21.84 23.33
N GLN A 206 -23.70 -21.37 22.63
CA GLN A 206 -24.89 -20.79 23.27
C GLN A 206 -25.79 -21.86 23.90
N GLU A 207 -25.94 -23.02 23.24
CA GLU A 207 -26.76 -24.14 23.71
C GLU A 207 -26.15 -24.85 24.94
N GLU A 208 -24.82 -24.84 25.08
CA GLU A 208 -24.09 -25.46 26.19
C GLU A 208 -24.04 -24.61 27.48
N GLY A 209 -24.69 -23.44 27.52
CA GLY A 209 -24.48 -22.43 28.57
C GLY A 209 -25.11 -22.71 29.94
N SER A 210 -24.34 -23.25 30.91
CA SER A 210 -24.28 -22.81 32.35
C SER A 210 -23.47 -23.73 33.29
N SER A 211 -22.97 -24.88 32.86
CA SER A 211 -22.14 -25.74 33.73
C SER A 211 -20.66 -25.69 33.33
N ASN A 212 -19.93 -24.79 33.97
CA ASN A 212 -18.48 -24.74 34.21
C ASN A 212 -17.81 -23.47 33.70
N GLN A 213 -17.50 -22.59 34.65
CA GLN A 213 -16.49 -21.56 34.49
C GLN A 213 -15.16 -22.20 34.04
N THR A 214 -14.42 -21.52 33.17
CA THR A 214 -13.01 -21.73 32.76
C THR A 214 -12.68 -22.89 31.78
N SER A 215 -12.71 -22.61 30.47
CA SER A 215 -11.63 -22.86 29.50
C SER A 215 -12.12 -22.36 28.13
N LYS A 216 -11.39 -21.55 27.33
CA LYS A 216 -10.37 -22.03 26.39
C LYS A 216 -10.63 -23.45 25.81
N ASN A 217 -11.89 -23.80 25.55
CA ASN A 217 -12.26 -25.02 24.84
C ASN A 217 -11.91 -24.90 23.35
N ALA A 218 -11.67 -26.03 22.67
CA ALA A 218 -11.37 -26.12 21.25
C ALA A 218 -12.39 -25.37 20.37
N ASP A 219 -13.67 -25.39 20.75
CA ASP A 219 -14.74 -24.68 20.02
C ASP A 219 -14.56 -23.15 20.05
N HIS A 220 -14.09 -22.58 21.17
CA HIS A 220 -13.82 -21.15 21.30
C HIS A 220 -12.64 -20.72 20.40
N PHE A 221 -11.56 -21.49 20.39
CA PHE A 221 -10.43 -21.23 19.50
C PHE A 221 -10.79 -21.45 18.04
N GLY A 222 -11.61 -22.47 17.73
CA GLY A 222 -12.16 -22.67 16.38
C GLY A 222 -12.94 -21.45 15.90
N ALA A 223 -13.84 -20.91 16.73
CA ALA A 223 -14.60 -19.71 16.43
C ALA A 223 -13.68 -18.49 16.21
N LEU A 224 -12.65 -18.33 17.05
CA LEU A 224 -11.68 -17.26 16.90
C LEU A 224 -10.90 -17.36 15.58
N ILE A 225 -10.45 -18.56 15.20
CA ILE A 225 -9.74 -18.76 13.92
C ILE A 225 -10.66 -18.44 12.74
N HIS A 226 -11.89 -18.93 12.72
CA HIS A 226 -12.85 -18.60 11.67
C HIS A 226 -13.13 -17.09 11.59
N HIS A 227 -13.26 -16.41 12.74
CA HIS A 227 -13.44 -14.96 12.79
C HIS A 227 -12.21 -14.21 12.23
N LEU A 228 -11.00 -14.58 12.64
CA LEU A 228 -9.77 -13.95 12.16
C LEU A 228 -9.55 -14.19 10.65
N SER A 229 -9.86 -15.39 10.15
CA SER A 229 -9.82 -15.68 8.70
C SER A 229 -10.78 -14.80 7.91
N LEU A 230 -12.01 -14.58 8.41
CA LEU A 230 -12.97 -13.66 7.80
C LEU A 230 -12.45 -12.22 7.76
N VAL A 231 -11.90 -11.73 8.88
CA VAL A 231 -11.36 -10.37 8.97
C VAL A 231 -10.19 -10.19 8.00
N ARG A 232 -9.31 -11.19 7.92
CA ARG A 232 -8.19 -11.21 6.96
C ARG A 232 -8.69 -11.17 5.52
N ASN A 233 -9.57 -12.08 5.13
CA ASN A 233 -10.08 -12.15 3.77
C ASN A 233 -10.85 -10.89 3.39
N LYS A 234 -11.65 -10.33 4.32
CA LYS A 234 -12.31 -9.04 4.12
C LYS A 234 -11.29 -7.94 3.83
N ARG A 235 -10.22 -7.84 4.62
CA ARG A 235 -9.16 -6.84 4.41
C ARG A 235 -8.49 -7.02 3.04
N CYS A 236 -8.21 -8.26 2.65
CA CYS A 236 -7.65 -8.59 1.33
C CYS A 236 -8.58 -8.16 0.19
N LEU A 237 -9.85 -8.56 0.24
CA LEU A 237 -10.85 -8.20 -0.76
C LEU A 237 -11.05 -6.68 -0.86
N MET A 238 -11.13 -5.99 0.29
CA MET A 238 -11.28 -4.53 0.32
C MET A 238 -10.08 -3.82 -0.29
N ALA A 239 -8.85 -4.24 0.04
CA ALA A 239 -7.65 -3.64 -0.52
C ALA A 239 -7.53 -3.90 -2.03
N TYR A 240 -7.90 -5.10 -2.51
CA TYR A 240 -7.97 -5.40 -3.94
C TYR A 240 -8.98 -4.51 -4.68
N VAL A 241 -10.22 -4.44 -4.18
CA VAL A 241 -11.28 -3.59 -4.77
C VAL A 241 -10.90 -2.12 -4.72
N TYR A 242 -10.31 -1.65 -3.62
CA TYR A 242 -9.84 -0.27 -3.48
C TYR A 242 -8.75 0.05 -4.51
N ASN A 243 -7.72 -0.79 -4.64
CA ASN A 243 -6.67 -0.58 -5.63
C ASN A 243 -7.21 -0.57 -7.07
N ARG A 244 -8.17 -1.45 -7.38
CA ARG A 244 -8.84 -1.44 -8.69
C ARG A 244 -9.63 -0.16 -8.91
N ALA A 245 -10.35 0.32 -7.90
CA ALA A 245 -11.08 1.58 -7.98
C ALA A 245 -10.14 2.77 -8.23
N GLU A 246 -8.97 2.83 -7.58
CA GLU A 246 -7.96 3.87 -7.83
C GLU A 246 -7.46 3.86 -9.28
N VAL A 247 -7.15 2.67 -9.83
CA VAL A 247 -6.76 2.52 -11.24
C VAL A 247 -7.90 2.98 -12.16
N ILE A 248 -9.14 2.57 -11.89
CA ILE A 248 -10.30 2.97 -12.70
C ILE A 248 -10.54 4.48 -12.66
N GLN A 249 -10.38 5.11 -11.50
CA GLN A 249 -10.47 6.57 -11.38
C GLN A 249 -9.37 7.25 -12.21
N SER A 250 -8.14 6.72 -12.18
CA SER A 250 -7.02 7.26 -12.98
C SER A 250 -7.27 7.20 -14.50
N LEU A 251 -8.02 6.20 -14.97
CA LEU A 251 -8.43 6.12 -16.38
C LEU A 251 -9.30 7.31 -16.79
N GLY A 252 -10.15 7.82 -15.89
CA GLY A 252 -11.00 8.98 -16.17
C GLY A 252 -10.22 10.26 -16.44
N TRP A 253 -8.99 10.36 -15.92
CA TRP A 253 -8.06 11.47 -16.19
C TRP A 253 -7.20 11.24 -17.44
N THR A 254 -7.00 9.99 -17.84
CA THR A 254 -6.10 9.60 -18.92
C THR A 254 -6.82 9.48 -20.26
N ILE A 255 -8.02 8.91 -20.26
CA ILE A 255 -8.85 8.71 -21.45
C ILE A 255 -9.64 10.00 -21.64
N LYS A 256 -9.03 10.93 -22.37
CA LYS A 256 -9.58 12.27 -22.57
C LYS A 256 -10.74 12.22 -23.57
N HIS A 257 -11.87 12.79 -23.17
CA HIS A 257 -13.03 13.16 -24.00
C HIS A 257 -13.92 12.02 -24.54
N ASP A 258 -13.62 10.76 -24.27
CA ASP A 258 -14.53 9.66 -24.65
C ASP A 258 -15.25 9.09 -23.41
N THR A 259 -16.58 8.97 -23.51
CA THR A 259 -17.37 8.34 -22.44
C THR A 259 -17.19 6.83 -22.47
N ASP A 260 -16.81 6.30 -23.63
CA ASP A 260 -16.65 4.87 -23.86
C ASP A 260 -15.17 4.49 -23.75
N LEU A 261 -14.92 3.43 -22.98
CA LEU A 261 -13.58 2.87 -22.80
C LEU A 261 -13.18 2.10 -24.05
N PRO A 262 -11.90 2.10 -24.44
CA PRO A 262 -11.40 1.21 -25.50
C PRO A 262 -11.76 -0.25 -25.20
N ASP A 263 -12.19 -1.01 -26.22
CA ASP A 263 -12.60 -2.42 -26.11
C ASP A 263 -11.61 -3.30 -25.32
N ALA A 264 -10.32 -3.00 -25.43
CA ALA A 264 -9.24 -3.73 -24.76
C ALA A 264 -9.25 -3.54 -23.23
N ILE A 265 -9.75 -2.42 -22.75
CA ILE A 265 -9.90 -2.07 -21.33
C ILE A 265 -11.29 -2.49 -20.85
N GLU A 266 -12.34 -2.24 -21.63
CA GLU A 266 -13.71 -2.58 -21.24
C GLU A 266 -13.88 -4.09 -20.96
N LYS A 267 -13.24 -4.94 -21.78
CA LYS A 267 -13.23 -6.41 -21.58
C LYS A 267 -12.51 -6.88 -20.30
N LYS A 268 -11.72 -6.01 -19.67
CA LYS A 268 -10.97 -6.31 -18.43
C LYS A 268 -11.71 -5.86 -17.17
N LEU A 269 -12.79 -5.10 -17.31
CA LEU A 269 -13.58 -4.59 -16.20
C LEU A 269 -14.81 -5.47 -15.99
N SER A 270 -15.24 -5.61 -14.74
CA SER A 270 -16.55 -6.18 -14.46
C SER A 270 -17.67 -5.19 -14.81
N ASP A 271 -18.90 -5.67 -14.94
CA ASP A 271 -20.07 -4.81 -15.20
C ASP A 271 -20.21 -3.71 -14.13
N SER A 272 -19.98 -4.05 -12.87
CA SER A 272 -20.02 -3.12 -11.74
C SER A 272 -18.91 -2.06 -11.80
N GLU A 273 -17.73 -2.43 -12.31
CA GLU A 273 -16.61 -1.51 -12.48
C GLU A 273 -16.82 -0.56 -13.66
N ASN A 274 -17.40 -1.07 -14.75
CA ASN A 274 -17.82 -0.26 -15.89
C ASN A 274 -18.90 0.75 -15.46
N GLU A 275 -19.88 0.34 -14.66
CA GLU A 275 -20.88 1.25 -14.10
C GLU A 275 -20.24 2.30 -13.18
N TYR A 276 -19.31 1.87 -12.32
CA TYR A 276 -18.55 2.76 -11.44
C TYR A 276 -17.74 3.80 -12.22
N PHE A 277 -17.03 3.39 -13.28
CA PHE A 277 -16.31 4.28 -14.18
C PHE A 277 -17.23 5.33 -14.79
N LYS A 278 -18.34 4.89 -15.41
CA LYS A 278 -19.32 5.80 -16.06
C LYS A 278 -19.86 6.83 -15.07
N LYS A 279 -20.16 6.42 -13.84
CA LYS A 279 -20.62 7.33 -12.77
C LYS A 279 -19.53 8.30 -12.33
N HIS A 280 -18.31 7.82 -12.13
CA HIS A 280 -17.18 8.65 -11.74
C HIS A 280 -16.85 9.68 -12.82
N TYR A 281 -16.76 9.25 -14.08
CA TYR A 281 -16.50 10.12 -15.23
C TYR A 281 -17.58 11.20 -15.37
N LYS A 282 -18.86 10.83 -15.24
CA LYS A 282 -19.96 11.81 -15.24
C LYS A 282 -19.82 12.88 -14.15
N ASN A 283 -19.43 12.47 -12.94
CA ASN A 283 -19.21 13.42 -11.84
C ASN A 283 -18.02 14.34 -12.11
N LEU A 284 -16.94 13.79 -12.67
CA LEU A 284 -15.76 14.57 -13.06
C LEU A 284 -16.11 15.61 -14.13
N GLN A 285 -16.87 15.22 -15.14
CA GLN A 285 -17.36 16.13 -16.19
C GLN A 285 -18.26 17.23 -15.62
N SER A 286 -19.15 16.90 -14.67
CA SER A 286 -19.98 17.89 -13.99
C SER A 286 -19.12 18.90 -13.23
N TYR A 287 -18.07 18.43 -12.54
CA TYR A 287 -17.17 19.29 -11.78
C TYR A 287 -16.36 20.24 -12.69
N MET A 288 -15.83 19.74 -13.81
CA MET A 288 -15.13 20.56 -14.80
C MET A 288 -16.06 21.61 -15.43
N THR A 289 -17.30 21.21 -15.73
CA THR A 289 -18.33 22.13 -16.26
C THR A 289 -18.64 23.25 -15.27
N ASP A 290 -18.80 22.92 -13.98
CA ASP A 290 -19.08 23.92 -12.94
C ASP A 290 -17.93 24.92 -12.75
N LEU A 291 -16.69 24.49 -13.03
CA LEU A 291 -15.50 25.34 -12.95
C LEU A 291 -15.19 26.10 -14.25
N ASP A 292 -15.89 25.81 -15.35
CA ASP A 292 -15.59 26.30 -16.70
C ASP A 292 -14.10 26.11 -17.08
N LEU A 293 -13.52 24.98 -16.63
CA LEU A 293 -12.10 24.68 -16.79
C LEU A 293 -11.89 23.18 -17.02
N ASP A 294 -11.18 22.86 -18.09
CA ASP A 294 -10.71 21.50 -18.34
C ASP A 294 -9.50 21.19 -17.46
N LEU A 295 -9.70 20.32 -16.47
CA LEU A 295 -8.67 19.87 -15.54
C LEU A 295 -7.92 18.62 -16.04
N ALA A 296 -8.35 18.01 -17.15
CA ALA A 296 -7.74 16.82 -17.72
C ALA A 296 -6.65 17.17 -18.76
N VAL A 297 -6.41 18.46 -19.01
CA VAL A 297 -5.31 18.92 -19.87
C VAL A 297 -3.94 18.60 -19.27
N ASP A 298 -2.90 18.60 -20.11
CA ASP A 298 -1.54 18.34 -19.63
C ASP A 298 -1.10 19.44 -18.64
N MET A 299 -0.54 19.02 -17.51
CA MET A 299 -0.03 19.92 -16.47
C MET A 299 1.33 20.52 -16.85
N VAL A 300 1.96 20.04 -17.92
CA VAL A 300 3.20 20.62 -18.48
C VAL A 300 2.84 21.84 -19.33
N PRO A 301 3.33 23.04 -18.97
CA PRO A 301 3.08 24.23 -19.76
C PRO A 301 3.61 24.05 -21.19
N PRO A 302 2.82 24.39 -22.22
CA PRO A 302 3.25 24.20 -23.60
C PRO A 302 4.44 25.11 -23.89
N LYS A 303 5.55 24.51 -24.35
CA LYS A 303 6.77 25.26 -24.73
C LYS A 303 6.52 26.16 -25.93
N ASP A 304 5.80 25.62 -26.91
CA ASP A 304 5.44 26.30 -28.14
C ASP A 304 3.92 26.18 -28.38
N PRO A 305 3.24 27.29 -28.73
CA PRO A 305 1.80 27.28 -28.99
C PRO A 305 1.42 26.57 -30.29
N TYR A 306 2.40 26.36 -31.18
CA TYR A 306 2.24 25.61 -32.43
C TYR A 306 3.21 24.44 -32.45
N ILE A 307 2.73 23.29 -32.93
CA ILE A 307 3.50 22.07 -33.02
C ILE A 307 3.40 21.45 -34.41
N LYS A 308 4.44 20.71 -34.77
CA LYS A 308 4.47 19.90 -35.97
C LYS A 308 4.03 18.49 -35.62
N VAL A 309 2.93 18.03 -36.20
CA VAL A 309 2.35 16.71 -35.92
C VAL A 309 2.33 15.86 -37.17
N ARG A 310 2.48 14.55 -36.99
CA ARG A 310 2.26 13.54 -38.03
C ARG A 310 0.99 12.77 -37.71
N VAL A 311 0.14 12.60 -38.71
CA VAL A 311 -1.09 11.81 -38.62
C VAL A 311 -0.74 10.32 -38.74
N LEU A 312 -1.20 9.50 -37.79
CA LEU A 312 -0.89 8.06 -37.72
C LEU A 312 -2.00 7.18 -38.33
N GLU A 313 -3.22 7.66 -38.41
CA GLU A 313 -4.37 6.98 -39.02
C GLU A 313 -5.17 7.94 -39.90
N GLU A 314 -5.92 7.44 -40.90
CA GLU A 314 -6.74 8.28 -41.75
C GLU A 314 -7.91 8.86 -40.96
N LEU A 315 -7.94 10.18 -40.80
CA LEU A 315 -8.97 10.88 -40.06
C LEU A 315 -9.90 11.59 -41.07
N GLY A 316 -11.15 11.14 -41.13
CA GLY A 316 -12.17 11.58 -42.10
C GLY A 316 -12.92 12.88 -41.73
N ASP A 317 -13.99 13.18 -42.49
CA ASP A 317 -14.72 14.45 -42.48
C ASP A 317 -15.22 14.85 -41.08
N GLY A 318 -14.82 16.03 -40.62
CA GLY A 318 -15.32 16.63 -39.36
C GLY A 318 -14.25 17.06 -38.35
N ILE A 319 -12.96 16.88 -38.65
CA ILE A 319 -11.88 17.38 -37.80
C ILE A 319 -11.79 18.89 -37.93
N VAL A 320 -11.98 19.58 -36.82
CA VAL A 320 -11.85 21.03 -36.73
C VAL A 320 -10.46 21.35 -36.20
N LEU A 321 -9.57 21.84 -37.07
CA LEU A 321 -8.29 22.43 -36.68
C LEU A 321 -8.42 23.95 -36.81
N GLY A 322 -8.73 24.63 -35.71
CA GLY A 322 -9.08 26.05 -35.72
C GLY A 322 -10.44 26.31 -36.41
N ASP A 323 -10.45 27.11 -37.48
CA ASP A 323 -11.68 27.48 -38.21
C ASP A 323 -11.93 26.62 -39.47
N GLN A 324 -11.11 25.60 -39.72
CA GLN A 324 -11.17 24.79 -40.95
C GLN A 324 -11.46 23.32 -40.65
N VAL A 325 -12.42 22.77 -41.40
CA VAL A 325 -12.69 21.33 -41.44
C VAL A 325 -11.73 20.71 -42.46
N ALA A 326 -10.89 19.78 -42.03
CA ALA A 326 -9.87 19.17 -42.89
C ALA A 326 -9.96 17.64 -42.89
N ASN A 327 -9.87 17.04 -44.07
CA ASN A 327 -9.59 15.60 -44.22
C ASN A 327 -8.09 15.38 -44.15
N LEU A 328 -7.66 14.54 -43.22
CA LEU A 328 -6.24 14.34 -42.92
C LEU A 328 -5.80 12.94 -43.35
N PRO A 329 -5.09 12.82 -44.48
CA PRO A 329 -4.59 11.53 -44.93
C PRO A 329 -3.51 11.01 -43.97
N MET A 330 -3.41 9.69 -43.88
CA MET A 330 -2.38 9.01 -43.10
C MET A 330 -0.98 9.52 -43.49
N HIS A 331 -0.11 9.73 -42.50
CA HIS A 331 1.23 10.30 -42.63
C HIS A 331 1.31 11.76 -43.09
N ALA A 332 0.19 12.48 -43.19
CA ALA A 332 0.21 13.94 -43.36
C ALA A 332 0.97 14.60 -42.21
N ILE A 333 1.78 15.60 -42.55
CA ILE A 333 2.51 16.42 -41.59
C ILE A 333 1.88 17.80 -41.57
N LEU A 334 1.44 18.22 -40.40
CA LEU A 334 0.69 19.47 -40.21
C LEU A 334 1.40 20.35 -39.19
N PHE A 335 1.24 21.66 -39.34
CA PHE A 335 1.67 22.64 -38.35
C PHE A 335 0.42 23.32 -37.79
N VAL A 336 0.06 22.97 -36.55
CA VAL A 336 -1.25 23.28 -35.95
C VAL A 336 -1.06 23.86 -34.56
N LYS A 337 -2.08 24.55 -34.05
CA LYS A 337 -2.08 24.97 -32.65
C LYS A 337 -2.07 23.73 -31.78
N ARG A 338 -1.29 23.75 -30.70
CA ARG A 338 -1.18 22.61 -29.79
C ARG A 338 -2.55 22.21 -29.21
N ILE A 339 -3.38 23.18 -28.85
CA ILE A 339 -4.72 22.94 -28.28
C ILE A 339 -5.63 22.12 -29.22
N ASP A 340 -5.49 22.30 -30.54
CA ASP A 340 -6.30 21.60 -31.54
C ASP A 340 -5.78 20.16 -31.78
N ALA A 341 -4.52 19.88 -31.43
CA ALA A 341 -3.84 18.61 -31.66
C ALA A 341 -3.75 17.71 -30.42
N GLU A 342 -3.78 18.28 -29.21
CA GLU A 342 -3.58 17.57 -27.94
C GLU A 342 -4.54 16.39 -27.76
N SER A 343 -5.82 16.58 -28.09
CA SER A 343 -6.83 15.52 -28.02
C SER A 343 -6.44 14.33 -28.91
N TYR A 344 -6.04 14.60 -30.16
CA TYR A 344 -5.64 13.55 -31.11
C TYR A 344 -4.30 12.88 -30.76
N ILE A 345 -3.35 13.62 -30.18
CA ILE A 345 -2.08 13.07 -29.68
C ILE A 345 -2.37 12.12 -28.50
N SER A 346 -3.23 12.53 -27.55
CA SER A 346 -3.57 11.70 -26.39
C SER A 346 -4.27 10.39 -26.76
N GLN A 347 -5.04 10.39 -27.86
CA GLN A 347 -5.70 9.20 -28.41
C GLN A 347 -4.75 8.32 -29.27
N GLY A 348 -3.50 8.74 -29.47
CA GLY A 348 -2.53 8.03 -30.30
C GLY A 348 -2.79 8.14 -31.82
N LYS A 349 -3.61 9.10 -32.25
CA LYS A 349 -3.97 9.34 -33.66
C LYS A 349 -2.98 10.26 -34.36
N MET A 350 -2.27 11.07 -33.59
CA MET A 350 -1.21 11.97 -34.06
C MET A 350 0.05 11.81 -33.20
N GLU A 351 1.21 12.06 -33.79
CA GLU A 351 2.51 12.07 -33.13
C GLU A 351 3.16 13.44 -33.25
N GLU A 352 3.63 14.02 -32.13
CA GLU A 352 4.41 15.27 -32.15
C GLU A 352 5.82 14.99 -32.68
N LEU A 353 6.20 15.63 -33.78
CA LEU A 353 7.54 15.58 -34.32
C LEU A 353 8.41 16.61 -33.61
N THR A 354 9.21 16.15 -32.65
CA THR A 354 10.25 16.96 -32.01
C THR A 354 11.38 17.22 -33.01
N SER A 355 11.85 18.47 -33.10
CA SER A 355 12.97 18.86 -33.96
C SER A 355 14.29 18.74 -33.23
#